data_AF-A0A399QPN1-F1
#
_entry.id   AF-A0A399QPN1-F1
#
_cell.length_a   1.000
_cell.length_b   1.000
_cell.length_c   1.000
_cell.angle_alpha   90.00
_cell.angle_beta   90.00
_cell.angle_gamma   90.00
#
_symmetry.space_group_name_H-M   'P 1'
#
loop_
_entity.id
_entity.type
_entity.pdbx_description
1 polymer ?
#
loop_
_entity_poly.entity_id
_entity_poly.type
_entity_poly.pdbx_seq_one_letter_code
_entity_poly.pdbx_strand_id
1 'polypeptide(L)'
;MTGDETIDGVPVTEEQIQAWADEAEAGYDVDTLRTRGRGRPGRGARPSQVVAVRLTDDELAAVDARAAREGTSRSEVIRQALHDSAA
;
A
#
# COMPACT_ATOMS: atom_id res chain seq x y z
N MET A 1 25.08 5.09 -24.35
CA MET A 1 24.35 4.33 -23.31
C MET A 1 22.89 4.49 -23.66
N THR A 2 22.25 3.45 -24.16
CA THR A 2 20.85 3.50 -24.60
C THR A 2 20.24 2.17 -24.21
N GLY A 3 19.73 2.11 -22.98
CA GLY A 3 18.67 1.16 -22.67
C GLY A 3 17.38 1.86 -23.02
N ASP A 4 16.53 1.22 -23.83
CA ASP A 4 15.22 1.78 -24.17
C ASP A 4 14.40 1.89 -22.88
N GLU A 5 14.40 3.08 -22.28
CA GLU A 5 13.60 3.36 -21.10
C GLU A 5 12.13 3.30 -21.52
N THR A 6 11.36 2.42 -20.87
CA THR A 6 9.95 2.22 -21.18
C THR A 6 9.09 2.50 -19.96
N ILE A 7 7.93 3.09 -20.17
CA ILE A 7 6.86 3.22 -19.18
C ILE A 7 5.68 2.39 -19.70
N ASP A 8 5.23 1.41 -18.91
CA ASP A 8 4.17 0.46 -19.29
C ASP A 8 4.41 -0.25 -20.64
N GLY A 9 5.69 -0.52 -20.97
CA GLY A 9 6.09 -1.16 -22.22
C GLY A 9 6.12 -0.24 -23.45
N VAL A 10 5.88 1.06 -23.27
CA VAL A 10 5.99 2.09 -24.30
C VAL A 10 7.35 2.78 -24.20
N PRO A 11 8.13 2.88 -25.29
CA PRO A 11 9.42 3.58 -25.27
C PRO A 11 9.23 5.07 -25.04
N VAL A 12 10.04 5.61 -24.13
CA VAL A 12 10.11 7.04 -23.84
C VAL A 12 10.97 7.71 -24.91
N THR A 13 10.43 8.71 -25.60
CA THR A 13 11.17 9.49 -26.61
C THR A 13 11.87 10.69 -25.98
N GLU A 14 12.92 11.19 -26.64
CA GLU A 14 13.64 12.38 -26.18
C GLU A 14 12.72 13.61 -26.11
N GLU A 15 11.76 13.72 -27.04
CA GLU A 15 10.77 14.79 -27.03
C GLU A 15 9.84 14.71 -25.81
N GLN A 16 9.51 13.51 -25.35
CA GLN A 16 8.73 13.33 -24.11
C GLN A 16 9.53 13.75 -22.88
N ILE A 17 10.82 13.39 -22.85
CA ILE A 17 11.73 13.81 -21.77
C ILE A 17 11.82 15.33 -21.70
N GLN A 18 12.03 15.99 -22.85
CA GLN A 18 12.11 17.45 -22.90
C GLN A 18 10.79 18.09 -22.47
N ALA A 19 9.64 17.57 -22.91
CA ALA A 19 8.33 18.08 -22.51
C ALA A 19 8.11 17.99 -20.99
N TRP A 20 8.51 16.88 -20.34
CA TRP A 20 8.43 16.73 -18.90
C TRP A 20 9.41 17.62 -18.14
N ALA A 21 10.60 17.86 -18.69
CA ALA A 21 11.58 18.78 -18.13
C ALA A 21 11.02 20.22 -18.15
N ASP A 22 10.50 20.67 -19.30
CA ASP A 22 9.90 21.99 -19.45
C ASP A 22 8.71 22.18 -18.50
N GLU A 23 7.86 21.16 -18.34
CA GLU A 23 6.73 21.15 -17.40
C GLU A 23 7.22 21.30 -15.94
N ALA A 24 8.28 20.59 -15.56
CA ALA A 24 8.83 20.67 -14.21
C ALA A 24 9.50 22.03 -13.94
N GLU A 25 10.20 22.59 -14.92
CA GLU A 25 10.85 23.91 -14.83
C GLU A 25 9.84 25.07 -14.80
N ALA A 26 8.72 24.94 -15.52
CA ALA A 26 7.61 25.89 -15.46
C ALA A 26 6.95 25.94 -14.06
N GLY A 27 7.07 24.85 -13.29
CA GLY A 27 6.55 24.72 -11.94
C GLY A 27 5.08 24.27 -11.91
N TYR A 28 4.76 23.43 -10.91
CA TYR A 28 3.40 22.94 -10.70
C TYR A 28 2.61 23.85 -9.77
N ASP A 29 1.36 24.14 -10.13
CA ASP A 29 0.41 24.78 -9.22
C ASP A 29 0.01 23.79 -8.11
N VAL A 30 0.60 23.97 -6.94
CA VAL A 30 0.40 23.12 -5.76
C VAL A 30 -1.06 23.07 -5.32
N ASP A 31 -1.85 24.11 -5.59
CA ASP A 31 -3.28 24.17 -5.24
C ASP A 31 -4.15 23.32 -6.19
N THR A 32 -3.67 23.06 -7.42
CA THR A 32 -4.32 22.14 -8.38
C THR A 32 -3.92 20.68 -8.19
N LEU A 33 -2.79 20.42 -7.54
CA LEU A 33 -2.40 19.07 -7.18
C LEU A 33 -3.42 18.51 -6.19
N ARG A 34 -3.92 17.29 -6.46
CA ARG A 34 -4.84 16.60 -5.54
C ARG A 34 -4.28 16.68 -4.13
N THR A 35 -5.02 17.31 -3.23
CA THR A 35 -4.72 17.27 -1.80
C THR A 35 -4.58 15.80 -1.42
N ARG A 36 -3.37 15.39 -1.06
CA ARG A 36 -3.17 14.05 -0.51
C ARG A 36 -3.98 13.99 0.79
N GLY A 37 -5.12 13.31 0.74
CA GLY A 37 -5.91 13.03 1.94
C GLY A 37 -5.00 12.43 3.01
N ARG A 38 -5.31 12.69 4.29
CA ARG A 38 -4.47 12.33 5.43
C ARG A 38 -4.21 10.81 5.49
N GLY A 39 -3.08 10.39 4.91
CA GLY A 39 -2.57 9.02 4.99
C GLY A 39 -3.52 7.94 4.44
N ARG A 40 -3.25 6.69 4.87
CA ARG A 40 -4.10 5.54 4.56
C ARG A 40 -5.48 5.76 5.20
N PRO A 41 -6.59 5.49 4.51
CA PRO A 41 -7.92 5.52 5.10
C PRO A 41 -7.94 4.75 6.43
N GLY A 42 -8.40 5.42 7.49
CA GLY A 42 -8.60 4.78 8.78
C GLY A 42 -9.60 3.62 8.67
N ARG A 43 -9.40 2.54 9.42
CA ARG A 43 -10.31 1.37 9.40
C ARG A 43 -11.61 1.58 10.19
N GLY A 44 -11.84 2.75 10.75
CA GLY A 44 -13.03 3.06 11.53
C GLY A 44 -13.13 4.55 11.83
N ALA A 45 -14.19 4.96 12.52
CA ALA A 45 -14.44 6.35 12.89
C ALA A 45 -13.37 6.95 13.82
N ARG A 46 -12.59 6.10 14.50
CA ARG A 46 -11.47 6.48 15.37
C ARG A 46 -10.22 5.66 15.02
N PRO A 47 -9.01 6.15 15.37
CA PRO A 47 -7.78 5.36 15.23
C PRO A 47 -7.92 3.99 15.89
N SER A 48 -7.38 2.95 15.24
CA SER A 48 -7.37 1.60 15.80
C SER A 48 -6.49 1.54 17.05
N GLN A 49 -7.00 0.93 18.12
CA GLN A 49 -6.22 0.66 19.32
C GLN A 49 -5.38 -0.61 19.12
N VAL A 50 -4.13 -0.59 19.57
CA VAL A 50 -3.27 -1.77 19.62
C VAL A 50 -3.51 -2.51 20.94
N VAL A 51 -3.85 -3.79 20.86
CA VAL A 51 -4.02 -4.68 22.01
C VAL A 51 -2.94 -5.77 21.92
N ALA A 52 -2.09 -5.88 22.95
CA ALA A 52 -1.05 -6.90 23.01
C ALA A 52 -1.64 -8.24 23.48
N VAL A 53 -1.45 -9.29 22.69
CA VAL A 53 -1.86 -10.67 23.01
C VAL A 53 -0.61 -11.54 23.02
N ARG A 54 -0.46 -12.40 24.03
CA ARG A 54 0.61 -13.39 24.09
C ARG A 54 0.17 -14.63 23.33
N LEU A 55 0.95 -15.03 22.34
CA LEU A 55 0.77 -16.27 21.60
C LEU A 55 2.02 -17.13 21.81
N THR A 56 1.84 -18.43 21.87
CA THR A 56 2.95 -19.38 21.78
C THR A 56 3.50 -19.42 20.36
N ASP A 57 4.70 -19.97 20.19
CA ASP A 57 5.30 -20.14 18.86
C ASP A 57 4.43 -21.04 17.96
N ASP A 58 3.81 -22.07 18.54
CA ASP A 58 2.90 -22.98 17.84
C ASP A 58 1.63 -22.28 17.37
N GLU A 59 1.04 -21.41 18.21
CA GLU A 59 -0.13 -20.63 17.85
C GLU A 59 0.20 -19.64 16.72
N LEU A 60 1.35 -18.97 16.78
CA LEU A 60 1.79 -18.05 15.74
C LEU A 60 2.04 -18.78 14.41
N ALA A 61 2.68 -19.94 14.46
CA ALA A 61 2.93 -20.79 13.30
C ALA A 61 1.61 -21.25 12.64
N ALA A 62 0.60 -21.60 13.45
CA ALA A 62 -0.72 -21.98 12.94
C ALA A 62 -1.41 -20.82 12.19
N VAL A 63 -1.32 -19.60 12.72
CA VAL A 63 -1.87 -18.40 12.04
C VAL A 63 -1.13 -18.13 10.73
N ASP A 64 0.19 -18.25 10.72
CA ASP A 64 1.01 -18.02 9.53
C ASP A 64 0.75 -19.05 8.43
N ALA A 65 0.64 -20.33 8.80
CA ALA A 65 0.27 -21.39 7.88
C ALA A 65 -1.11 -21.12 7.27
N ARG A 66 -2.08 -20.67 8.07
CA ARG A 66 -3.41 -20.30 7.57
C ARG A 66 -3.32 -19.11 6.60
N ALA A 67 -2.59 -18.06 6.96
CA ALA A 67 -2.41 -16.87 6.12
C ALA A 67 -1.80 -17.23 4.76
N ALA A 68 -0.78 -18.10 4.75
CA ALA A 68 -0.14 -18.58 3.53
C ALA A 68 -1.11 -19.38 2.63
N ARG A 69 -1.92 -20.29 3.20
CA ARG A 69 -2.93 -21.05 2.43
C ARG A 69 -4.00 -20.16 1.82
N GLU A 70 -4.39 -19.09 2.52
CA GLU A 70 -5.44 -18.16 2.11
C GLU A 70 -4.93 -17.00 1.24
N GLY A 71 -3.61 -16.90 1.01
CA GLY A 71 -3.01 -15.80 0.26
C GLY A 71 -3.23 -14.43 0.92
N THR A 72 -3.34 -14.39 2.24
CA THR A 72 -3.64 -13.19 3.02
C THR A 72 -2.55 -12.89 4.06
N SER A 73 -2.70 -11.80 4.81
CA SER A 73 -1.78 -11.46 5.89
C SER A 73 -2.17 -12.09 7.22
N ARG A 74 -1.18 -12.37 8.08
CA ARG A 74 -1.39 -12.73 9.49
C ARG A 74 -2.41 -11.83 10.19
N SER A 75 -2.31 -10.52 9.97
CA SER A 75 -3.20 -9.53 10.60
C SER A 75 -4.64 -9.60 10.11
N GLU A 76 -4.87 -10.12 8.90
CA GLU A 76 -6.22 -10.34 8.35
C GLU A 76 -6.84 -11.57 8.99
N VAL A 77 -6.09 -12.68 9.05
CA VAL A 77 -6.53 -13.92 9.71
C VAL A 77 -6.93 -13.67 11.17
N ILE A 78 -6.10 -12.95 11.93
CA ILE A 78 -6.40 -12.61 13.33
C ILE A 78 -7.69 -11.78 13.43
N ARG A 79 -7.85 -10.77 12.55
CA ARG A 79 -9.05 -9.93 12.56
C ARG A 79 -10.31 -10.71 12.18
N GLN A 80 -10.22 -11.61 11.20
CA GLN A 80 -11.34 -12.45 10.81
C GLN A 80 -11.76 -13.37 11.96
N ALA A 81 -10.80 -14.02 12.62
CA ALA A 81 -11.08 -14.86 13.79
C ALA A 81 -11.78 -14.08 14.91
N LEU A 82 -11.34 -12.85 15.19
CA LEU A 82 -11.99 -11.98 16.18
C LEU A 82 -13.42 -11.62 15.77
N HIS A 83 -13.62 -11.26 14.50
CA HIS A 83 -14.95 -10.95 13.97
C HIS A 83 -15.89 -12.17 14.08
N ASP A 84 -15.43 -13.35 13.68
CA ASP A 84 -16.21 -14.59 13.72
C ASP A 84 -16.52 -15.03 15.15
N SER A 85 -15.62 -14.77 16.11
CA SER A 85 -15.83 -15.11 17.53
C SER A 85 -16.75 -14.15 18.28
N ALA A 86 -16.86 -12.91 17.81
CA ALA A 86 -17.61 -11.84 18.48
C ALA A 86 -18.98 -11.57 17.83
N ALA A 87 -19.26 -12.24 16.70
CA ALA A 87 -20.55 -12.26 16.03
C ALA A 87 -21.54 -13.21 16.74
#